data_AF-A0A8T4WSW6-F1
#
_entry.id   AF-A0A8T4WSW6-F1
#
_cell.length_a   1.000
_cell.length_b   1.000
_cell.length_c   1.000
_cell.angle_alpha   90.00
_cell.angle_beta   90.00
_cell.angle_gamma   90.00
#
_symmetry.space_group_name_H-M   'P 1'
#
loop_
_entity.id
_entity.type
_entity.pdbx_description
1 polymer ?
#
loop_
_entity_poly.entity_id
_entity_poly.type
_entity_poly.pdbx_seq_one_letter_code
_entity_poly.pdbx_strand_id
1 'polypeptide(L)' 'RNEIKENNFIDNSYHVDMENSFFNTWNRNYWDDWIGFGPKLITGKIEIWNVGIFPWFEFDWHPAQEPYDISGGGYE' A
#
# COMPACT_ATOMS: atom_id res chain seq x y z
N ARG A 1 -6.76 -3.26 12.39
CA ARG A 1 -5.35 -3.09 11.97
C ARG A 1 -5.04 -4.20 10.99
N ASN A 2 -4.91 -3.87 9.71
CA ASN A 2 -4.56 -4.85 8.69
C ASN A 2 -3.05 -4.77 8.42
N GLU A 3 -2.47 -5.89 8.00
CA GLU A 3 -1.07 -5.96 7.56
C GLU A 3 -1.05 -6.17 6.04
N ILE A 4 -0.35 -5.30 5.32
CA ILE A 4 -0.24 -5.32 3.86
C ILE A 4 1.25 -5.42 3.54
N LYS A 5 1.66 -6.56 3.01
CA LYS A 5 3.07 -6.89 2.78
C LYS A 5 3.26 -7.71 1.52
N GLU A 6 4.45 -7.59 0.92
CA GLU A 6 4.93 -8.43 -0.19
C GLU A 6 4.05 -8.36 -1.44
N ASN A 7 3.45 -7.19 -1.71
CA ASN A 7 2.69 -6.93 -2.93
C ASN A 7 3.54 -6.19 -3.96
N ASN A 8 3.20 -6.35 -5.24
CA ASN A 8 3.74 -5.56 -6.35
C ASN A 8 2.72 -4.50 -6.79
N PHE A 9 2.95 -3.24 -6.43
CA PHE A 9 2.18 -2.10 -6.92
C PHE A 9 2.90 -1.52 -8.15
N ILE A 10 2.36 -1.82 -9.34
CA ILE A 10 2.90 -1.42 -10.65
C ILE A 10 1.78 -0.73 -11.43
N ASP A 11 2.09 0.39 -12.07
CA ASP A 11 1.15 1.26 -12.79
C ASP A 11 -0.05 1.70 -11.94
N ASN A 12 0.11 1.70 -10.61
CA ASN A 12 -0.97 2.09 -9.70
C ASN A 12 -1.00 3.61 -9.53
N SER A 13 -1.72 4.26 -10.45
CA SER A 13 -2.02 5.69 -10.39
C SER A 13 -3.07 6.05 -9.32
N TYR A 14 -3.73 5.05 -8.71
CA TYR A 14 -4.80 5.27 -7.76
C TYR A 14 -4.28 5.40 -6.33
N HIS A 15 -4.78 6.45 -5.69
CA HIS A 15 -4.74 6.64 -4.25
C HIS A 15 -5.40 5.45 -3.55
N VAL A 16 -4.82 4.98 -2.45
CA VAL A 16 -5.41 3.90 -1.66
C VAL A 16 -6.69 4.40 -1.01
N ASP A 17 -7.84 3.81 -1.36
CA ASP A 17 -9.10 4.06 -0.67
C ASP A 17 -9.16 3.19 0.59
N MET A 18 -9.07 3.82 1.75
CA MET A 18 -9.11 3.16 3.05
C MET A 18 -10.50 3.31 3.65
N GLU A 19 -11.38 2.33 3.43
CA GLU A 19 -12.70 2.31 4.06
C GLU A 19 -12.56 1.76 5.49
N ASN A 20 -12.82 2.59 6.50
CA ASN A 20 -12.77 2.24 7.93
C ASN A 20 -11.49 1.53 8.41
N SER A 21 -10.43 1.54 7.60
CA SER A 21 -9.20 0.79 7.80
C SER A 21 -8.11 1.75 8.27
N PHE A 22 -8.24 2.19 9.51
CA PHE A 22 -7.26 3.05 10.15
C PHE A 22 -6.00 2.25 10.49
N PHE A 23 -4.83 2.87 10.28
CA PHE A 23 -3.53 2.39 10.75
C PHE A 23 -3.15 1.03 10.16
N ASN A 24 -3.23 0.87 8.84
CA ASN A 24 -2.68 -0.33 8.24
C ASN A 24 -1.16 -0.35 8.41
N THR A 25 -0.60 -1.55 8.51
CA THR A 25 0.84 -1.73 8.58
C THR A 25 1.31 -2.17 7.20
N TRP A 26 2.00 -1.27 6.53
CA TRP A 26 2.61 -1.50 5.23
C TRP A 26 4.07 -1.86 5.45
N ASN A 27 4.50 -2.95 4.84
CA ASN A 27 5.87 -3.42 4.99
C ASN A 27 6.28 -4.27 3.79
N ARG A 28 7.44 -3.97 3.20
CA ARG A 28 8.02 -4.79 2.11
C ARG A 28 7.05 -4.92 0.93
N ASN A 29 6.37 -3.86 0.53
CA ASN A 29 5.69 -3.84 -0.76
C ASN A 29 6.61 -3.19 -1.80
N TYR A 30 6.59 -3.71 -3.03
CA TYR A 30 7.23 -3.09 -4.16
C TYR A 30 6.32 -2.01 -4.74
N TRP A 31 6.92 -0.85 -5.05
CA TRP A 31 6.23 0.30 -5.64
C TRP A 31 7.08 0.78 -6.81
N ASP A 32 6.54 0.73 -8.02
CA ASP A 32 7.25 1.13 -9.24
C ASP A 32 7.59 2.63 -9.30
N ASP A 33 6.81 3.46 -8.60
CA ASP A 33 7.01 4.91 -8.47
C ASP A 33 7.87 5.31 -7.25
N TRP A 34 8.32 4.35 -6.45
CA TRP A 34 9.18 4.64 -5.31
C TRP A 34 10.61 4.93 -5.76
N ILE A 35 11.16 6.03 -5.25
CA ILE A 35 12.48 6.55 -5.63
C ILE A 35 13.68 5.68 -5.16
N GLY A 36 13.43 4.56 -4.49
CA GLY A 36 14.45 3.64 -3.99
C GLY A 36 15.09 4.04 -2.65
N PHE A 37 14.64 5.12 -2.01
CA PHE A 37 15.19 5.60 -0.75
C PHE A 37 14.11 6.00 0.27
N GLY A 38 14.29 5.55 1.52
CA GLY A 38 13.44 5.89 2.66
C GLY A 38 12.03 5.27 2.61
N PRO A 39 11.16 5.62 3.56
CA PRO A 39 9.78 5.16 3.55
C PRO A 39 9.02 5.61 2.30
N LYS A 40 8.09 4.79 1.80
CA LYS A 40 7.16 5.19 0.74
C LYS A 40 5.93 5.83 1.38
N LEU A 41 5.71 7.11 1.04
CA LEU A 41 4.46 7.81 1.38
C LEU A 41 3.33 7.27 0.50
N ILE A 42 2.27 6.82 1.15
CA ILE A 42 1.05 6.30 0.52
C ILE A 42 -0.03 7.34 0.76
N THR A 43 -0.43 8.05 -0.28
CA THR A 43 -1.51 9.04 -0.21
C THR A 43 -2.83 8.39 -0.58
N GLY A 44 -3.87 8.68 0.20
CA GLY A 44 -5.16 8.03 0.09
C GLY A 44 -6.30 8.95 0.51
N LYS A 45 -7.47 8.34 0.59
CA LYS A 45 -8.64 8.91 1.26
C LYS A 45 -9.10 7.94 2.33
N ILE A 46 -9.56 8.47 3.45
CA ILE A 46 -10.20 7.70 4.49
C ILE A 46 -11.68 8.07 4.56
N GLU A 47 -12.54 7.06 4.49
CA GLU A 47 -13.96 7.24 4.74
C GLU A 47 -14.26 6.87 6.20
N ILE A 48 -14.86 7.83 6.91
CA ILE A 48 -15.31 7.66 8.29
C ILE A 48 -16.83 7.69 8.27
N TRP A 49 -17.44 6.56 8.63
CA TRP A 49 -18.89 6.39 8.59
C TRP A 49 -19.62 7.50 9.38
N ASN A 50 -20.61 8.13 8.73
CA ASN A 50 -21.37 9.30 9.22
C ASN A 50 -20.57 10.58 9.49
N VAL A 51 -19.30 10.67 9.10
CA VAL A 51 -18.49 11.88 9.26
C VAL A 51 -18.06 12.45 7.90
N GLY A 52 -17.63 11.59 6.97
CA GLY A 52 -17.25 11.99 5.61
C GLY A 52 -15.95 11.36 5.12
N ILE A 53 -15.45 11.88 3.99
CA ILE A 53 -14.22 11.44 3.33
C ILE A 53 -13.14 12.50 3.52
N PHE A 54 -11.98 12.09 4.04
CA PHE A 54 -10.85 12.98 4.33
C PHE A 54 -9.60 12.53 3.59
N PRO A 55 -8.71 13.46 3.18
CA PRO A 55 -7.38 13.10 2.72
C PRO A 55 -6.64 12.39 3.85
N TRP A 56 -5.96 11.29 3.52
CA TRP A 56 -5.23 10.49 4.48
C TRP A 56 -3.88 10.05 3.90
N PHE A 57 -2.97 9.67 4.77
CA PHE A 57 -1.69 9.14 4.37
C PHE A 57 -1.19 8.08 5.35
N GLU A 58 -0.49 7.09 4.81
CA GLU A 58 0.21 6.07 5.56
C GLU A 58 1.63 5.89 4.97
N PHE A 59 2.47 5.12 5.66
CA PHE A 59 3.84 4.89 5.22
C PHE A 59 4.13 3.39 5.14
N ASP A 60 4.73 2.96 4.03
CA ASP A 60 5.50 1.71 3.99
C ASP A 60 6.93 2.02 4.44
N TRP A 61 7.27 1.55 5.63
CA TRP A 61 8.56 1.85 6.26
C TRP A 61 9.74 1.08 5.65
N HIS A 62 9.48 -0.03 4.97
CA HIS A 62 10.53 -0.84 4.35
C HIS A 62 10.10 -1.29 2.94
N PRO A 63 10.00 -0.38 1.96
CA PRO A 63 9.61 -0.76 0.60
C PRO A 63 10.61 -1.76 -0.01
N ALA A 64 10.09 -2.66 -0.84
CA ALA A 64 10.92 -3.62 -1.56
C ALA A 64 11.66 -2.93 -2.72
N GLN A 65 12.91 -3.32 -2.96
CA GLN A 65 13.78 -2.74 -3.99
C GLN A 65 13.46 -3.27 -5.39
N GLU A 66 12.84 -4.44 -5.48
CA GLU A 66 12.51 -5.12 -6.73
C GLU A 66 11.16 -5.83 -6.59
N PRO A 67 10.42 -6.04 -7.69
CA PRO A 67 9.15 -6.74 -7.64
C PRO A 67 9.35 -8.20 -7.26
N TYR A 68 8.41 -8.75 -6.50
CA TYR A 68 8.36 -10.16 -6.16
C TYR A 68 8.05 -11.01 -7.39
N ASP A 69 8.71 -12.16 -7.52
CA ASP A 69 8.30 -13.23 -8.42
C ASP A 69 7.07 -13.94 -7.84
N ILE A 70 5.91 -13.33 -8.05
CA ILE A 70 4.60 -13.93 -7.79
C ILE A 70 4.21 -14.86 -8.96
N SER A 71 5.06 -15.85 -9.25
CA SER A 71 4.64 -16.98 -10.06
C SER A 71 3.37 -17.56 -9.41
N GLY A 72 2.26 -17.49 -10.14
CA GLY A 72 0.96 -17.92 -9.65
C GLY A 72 1.10 -19.33 -9.10
N GLY A 73 0.85 -19.50 -7.81
CA GLY A 73 0.80 -20.81 -7.17
C GLY A 73 -0.03 -21.72 -8.05
N GLY A 74 0.64 -22.73 -8.61
CA GLY A 74 0.01 -23.74 -9.42
C GLY A 74 -1.20 -24.26 -8.65
N TYR A 75 -2.31 -24.43 -9.38
CA TYR A 75 -3.31 -25.38 -9.00
C TYR A 75 -2.62 -26.77 -8.93
N GLU A 76 -2.16 -27.17 -7.76
CA GLU A 76 -1.91 -28.57 -7.38
C GLU A 76 -2.92 -28.98 -6.30
#